data_AF-A0A6G8FKC6-F1
#
_entry.id   AF-A0A6G8FKC6-F1
#
_cell.length_a   1.000
_cell.length_b   1.000
_cell.length_c   1.000
_cell.angle_alpha   90.00
_cell.angle_beta   90.00
_cell.angle_gamma   90.00
#
_symmetry.space_group_name_H-M   'P 1'
#
loop_
_entity.id
_entity.type
_entity.pdbx_description
1 polymer ?
#
loop_
_entity_poly.entity_id
_entity_poly.type
_entity_poly.pdbx_seq_one_letter_code
_entity_poly.pdbx_strand_id
1 'polypeptide(L)'
;MQMGARWRVGESPHRAVPASLYETVREQEARFPEAHSWTLTWLEGRPRLALDDLVLVAVDGQGGVTVTEETAGNREVLNQEENDEDDDDWLN
;
A
#
# COMPACT_ATOMS: atom_id res chain seq x y z
N MET A 1 4.98 21.86 -12.33
CA MET A 1 3.90 20.84 -12.40
C MET A 1 4.52 19.58 -12.98
N GLN A 2 4.67 18.52 -12.18
CA GLN A 2 5.24 17.26 -12.67
C GLN A 2 4.07 16.36 -13.07
N MET A 3 3.99 16.02 -14.36
CA MET A 3 2.95 15.12 -14.86
C MET A 3 3.21 13.72 -14.30
N GLY A 4 2.15 13.06 -13.84
CA GLY A 4 2.19 11.65 -13.48
C GLY A 4 2.50 10.77 -14.68
N ALA A 5 2.77 9.49 -14.43
CA ALA A 5 2.97 8.48 -15.48
C ALA A 5 2.13 7.24 -15.16
N ARG A 6 1.72 6.48 -16.17
CA ARG A 6 1.02 5.21 -16.00
C ARG A 6 1.66 4.16 -16.90
N TRP A 7 1.84 2.95 -16.40
CA TRP A 7 2.33 1.79 -17.16
C TRP A 7 1.62 0.52 -16.72
N ARG A 8 1.79 -0.57 -17.48
CA ARG A 8 1.20 -1.88 -17.15
C ARG A 8 2.10 -2.67 -16.20
N VAL A 9 1.48 -3.51 -15.38
CA VAL A 9 2.20 -4.50 -14.55
C VAL A 9 3.05 -5.41 -15.46
N GLY A 10 4.29 -5.65 -15.07
CA GLY A 10 5.27 -6.42 -15.84
C GLY A 10 5.95 -5.66 -16.99
N GLU A 11 5.58 -4.41 -17.25
CA GLU A 11 6.30 -3.53 -18.19
C GLU A 11 7.48 -2.83 -17.50
N SER A 12 8.38 -2.22 -18.30
CA SER A 12 9.46 -1.41 -17.74
C SER A 12 8.91 -0.18 -17.01
N PRO A 13 9.26 0.04 -15.73
CA PRO A 13 8.80 1.21 -14.99
C PRO A 13 9.26 2.50 -15.67
N HIS A 14 8.43 3.54 -15.60
CA HIS A 14 8.74 4.82 -16.24
C HIS A 14 10.02 5.42 -15.65
N ARG A 15 10.85 6.08 -16.48
CA ARG A 15 12.13 6.71 -16.08
C ARG A 15 12.09 7.68 -14.89
N ALA A 16 10.89 8.08 -14.47
CA ALA A 16 10.67 8.97 -13.33
C ALA A 16 10.58 8.22 -11.99
N VAL A 17 10.50 6.89 -12.02
CA VAL A 17 10.45 6.05 -10.83
C VAL A 17 11.89 5.81 -10.33
N PRO A 18 12.18 6.07 -9.04
CA PRO A 18 13.47 5.76 -8.44
C PRO A 18 13.79 4.26 -8.47
N ALA A 19 15.04 3.91 -8.72
CA ALA A 19 15.49 2.51 -8.71
C ALA A 19 15.24 1.83 -7.34
N SER A 20 15.28 2.58 -6.24
CA SER A 20 14.98 2.06 -4.89
C SER A 20 13.54 1.53 -4.75
N LEU A 21 12.61 1.95 -5.61
CA LEU A 21 11.23 1.46 -5.61
C LEU A 21 11.02 0.24 -6.51
N TYR A 22 12.00 -0.15 -7.33
CA TYR A 22 11.83 -1.23 -8.31
C TYR A 22 11.67 -2.60 -7.64
N GLU A 23 12.40 -2.83 -6.55
CA GLU A 23 12.28 -4.06 -5.76
C GLU A 23 10.88 -4.14 -5.15
N THR A 24 10.45 -3.09 -4.45
CA THR A 24 9.11 -3.00 -3.87
C THR A 24 8.00 -3.15 -4.90
N VAL A 25 8.12 -2.53 -6.07
CA VAL A 25 7.17 -2.67 -7.18
C VAL A 25 7.05 -4.14 -7.59
N ARG A 26 8.16 -4.85 -7.83
CA ARG A 26 8.13 -6.27 -8.20
C ARG A 26 7.52 -7.15 -7.11
N GLU A 27 7.81 -6.86 -5.85
CA GLU A 27 7.20 -7.56 -4.72
C GLU A 27 5.69 -7.38 -4.68
N GLN A 28 5.19 -6.16 -4.89
CA GLN A 28 3.75 -5.90 -4.93
C GLN A 28 3.08 -6.52 -6.16
N GLU A 29 3.73 -6.50 -7.33
CA GLU A 29 3.23 -7.19 -8.52
C GLU A 29 3.08 -8.71 -8.30
N ALA A 30 4.00 -9.32 -7.56
CA ALA A 30 3.90 -10.74 -7.21
C ALA A 30 2.83 -11.03 -6.15
N ARG A 31 2.60 -10.08 -5.23
CA ARG A 31 1.58 -10.19 -4.17
C ARG A 31 0.16 -9.97 -4.68
N PHE A 32 -0.01 -9.10 -5.69
CA PHE A 32 -1.31 -8.72 -6.27
C PHE A 32 -1.36 -9.10 -7.77
N PRO A 33 -1.51 -10.39 -8.11
CA PRO A 33 -1.56 -10.84 -9.50
C PRO A 33 -2.82 -10.35 -10.25
N GLU A 34 -3.84 -9.88 -9.52
CA GLU A 34 -5.05 -9.28 -10.09
C GLU A 34 -4.84 -7.84 -10.57
N ALA A 35 -3.75 -7.19 -10.15
CA ALA A 35 -3.47 -5.83 -10.56
C ALA A 35 -3.00 -5.75 -12.01
N HIS A 36 -3.44 -4.72 -12.73
CA HIS A 36 -3.16 -4.57 -14.16
C HIS A 36 -2.27 -3.38 -14.50
N SER A 37 -2.28 -2.34 -13.68
CA SER A 37 -1.58 -1.10 -14.00
C SER A 37 -1.04 -0.34 -12.79
N TRP A 38 0.10 0.30 -13.01
CA TRP A 38 0.74 1.21 -12.08
C TRP A 38 0.49 2.66 -12.47
N THR A 39 0.19 3.49 -11.47
CA THR A 39 0.01 4.93 -11.62
C THR A 39 1.00 5.68 -10.73
N LEU A 40 1.93 6.39 -11.33
CA LEU A 40 2.83 7.32 -10.66
C LEU A 40 2.20 8.71 -10.58
N THR A 41 2.11 9.21 -9.36
CA THR A 41 1.73 10.58 -9.03
C THR A 41 2.84 11.26 -8.23
N TRP A 42 2.80 12.59 -8.17
CA TRP A 42 3.74 13.40 -7.42
C TRP A 42 2.98 14.27 -6.44
N LEU A 43 3.26 14.10 -5.16
CA LEU A 43 2.64 14.89 -4.11
C LEU A 43 3.74 15.49 -3.25
N GLU A 44 3.76 16.83 -3.19
CA GLU A 44 4.81 17.62 -2.52
C GLU A 44 6.24 17.31 -3.02
N GLY A 45 6.36 16.98 -4.31
CA GLY A 45 7.65 16.61 -4.92
C GLY A 45 8.09 15.17 -4.63
N ARG A 46 7.24 14.35 -4.01
CA ARG A 46 7.54 12.96 -3.67
C ARG A 46 6.79 12.00 -4.59
N PRO A 47 7.44 10.95 -5.10
CA PRO A 47 6.79 9.96 -5.93
C PRO A 47 5.83 9.11 -5.10
N ARG A 48 4.63 8.89 -5.63
CA ARG A 48 3.61 8.00 -5.09
C ARG A 48 3.14 7.07 -6.20
N LEU A 49 3.27 5.77 -5.99
CA LEU A 49 2.94 4.71 -6.94
C LEU A 49 1.69 4.00 -6.44
N ALA A 50 0.61 4.04 -7.20
CA ALA A 50 -0.60 3.27 -6.94
C ALA A 50 -0.67 2.08 -7.89
N LEU A 51 -0.88 0.87 -7.36
CA LEU A 51 -1.10 -0.37 -8.10
C LEU A 51 -2.59 -0.65 -8.14
N ASP A 52 -3.24 -0.34 -9.26
CA ASP A 52 -4.68 -0.60 -9.51
C ASP A 52 -5.63 -0.23 -8.35
N ASP A 53 -5.30 0.81 -7.58
CA ASP A 53 -6.03 1.24 -6.36
C ASP A 53 -6.01 0.23 -5.20
N LEU A 54 -5.23 -0.85 -5.29
CA LEU A 54 -5.10 -1.89 -4.27
C LEU A 54 -3.94 -1.60 -3.29
N VAL A 55 -2.88 -0.96 -3.77
CA VAL A 55 -1.67 -0.67 -3.00
C VAL A 55 -1.14 0.70 -3.39
N LEU A 56 -0.72 1.46 -2.38
CA LEU A 56 -0.02 2.73 -2.52
C LEU A 56 1.39 2.61 -1.93
N VAL A 57 2.40 2.73 -2.79
CA VAL A 57 3.81 2.82 -2.40
C VAL A 57 4.24 4.29 -2.47
N ALA A 58 4.68 4.86 -1.34
CA ALA A 58 5.08 6.25 -1.22
C ALA A 58 6.46 6.38 -0.59
N VAL A 59 7.15 7.48 -0.88
CA VAL A 59 8.41 7.83 -0.20
C VAL A 59 8.15 8.92 0.84
N ASP A 60 8.54 8.66 2.08
CA ASP A 60 8.47 9.62 3.19
C ASP A 60 9.52 10.73 3.07
N GLY A 61 9.39 11.82 3.84
CA GLY A 61 10.35 12.92 3.91
C GLY A 61 11.76 12.52 4.34
N GLN A 62 11.94 11.37 4.99
CA GLN A 62 13.25 10.79 5.30
C GLN A 62 13.83 9.90 4.19
N GLY A 63 13.11 9.71 3.08
CA GLY A 63 13.49 8.79 2.00
C GLY A 63 13.12 7.33 2.28
N GLY A 64 12.39 7.05 3.37
CA GLY A 64 11.85 5.72 3.66
C GLY A 64 10.72 5.36 2.70
N VAL A 65 10.67 4.08 2.29
CA VAL A 65 9.58 3.55 1.46
C VAL A 65 8.47 3.06 2.38
N THR A 66 7.27 3.59 2.18
CA THR A 66 6.06 3.19 2.90
C THR A 66 5.11 2.52 1.91
N VAL A 67 4.61 1.34 2.27
CA VAL A 67 3.61 0.60 1.50
C VAL A 67 2.31 0.62 2.29
N THR A 68 1.24 1.09 1.68
CA THR A 68 -0.10 1.11 2.24
C THR A 68 -0.99 0.26 1.36
N GLU A 69 -1.49 -0.83 1.89
CA GLU A 69 -2.44 -1.70 1.19
C GLU A 69 -3.83 -1.06 1.33
N GLU A 70 -4.43 -0.64 0.22
CA GLU A 70 -5.81 -0.12 0.15
C GLU A 70 -6.81 -1.22 -0.22
N THR A 71 -6.44 -2.49 0.00
CA THR A 71 -7.40 -3.59 0.01
C THR A 71 -8.48 -3.27 1.05
N ALA A 72 -9.75 -3.50 0.71
CA ALA A 72 -10.93 -3.41 1.57
C ALA A 72 -10.92 -4.37 2.79
N GLY A 73 -9.74 -4.76 3.27
CA GLY A 73 -9.45 -5.64 4.39
C GLY A 73 -9.06 -4.92 5.67
N ASN A 74 -9.35 -3.62 5.82
CA ASN A 74 -9.29 -2.95 7.13
C ASN A 74 -10.45 -3.38 8.07
N ARG A 75 -11.00 -4.59 7.88
CA ARG A 75 -11.99 -5.25 8.75
C ARG A 75 -11.39 -6.40 9.56
N GLU A 76 -10.08 -6.60 9.53
CA GLU A 76 -9.42 -7.37 10.58
C GLU A 76 -8.96 -6.39 11.67
N VAL A 77 -9.95 -5.87 12.40
CA VAL A 77 -9.71 -5.38 13.75
C VAL A 77 -9.14 -6.55 14.53
N LEU A 78 -7.82 -6.50 14.70
CA LEU A 78 -7.02 -7.04 15.77
C LEU A 78 -7.83 -7.95 16.72
N ASN A 79 -7.53 -9.25 16.64
CA ASN A 79 -7.65 -10.15 17.78
C ASN A 79 -6.89 -9.54 18.96
N GLN A 80 -7.56 -8.70 19.74
CA GLN A 80 -7.18 -8.47 21.12
C GLN A 80 -8.12 -9.33 21.95
N GLU A 81 -7.64 -10.53 22.24
CA GLU A 81 -8.11 -11.39 23.30
C GLU A 81 -8.01 -10.59 24.62
N GLU A 82 -9.11 -10.00 25.06
CA GLU A 82 -9.33 -9.72 26.48
C GLU A 82 -10.58 -10.50 26.91
N ASN A 83 -10.28 -11.74 27.27
CA ASN A 83 -10.98 -12.49 28.30
C ASN A 83 -11.14 -11.58 29.52
N ASP A 84 -12.36 -11.10 29.74
CA ASP A 84 -12.83 -10.74 31.08
C ASP A 84 -14.13 -11.54 31.28
N GLU A 85 -13.93 -12.82 31.60
CA GLU A 85 -14.91 -13.58 32.37
C GLU A 85 -14.93 -12.99 33.79
N ASP A 86 -15.68 -11.91 33.98
CA ASP A 86 -16.00 -11.31 35.28
C ASP A 86 -17.37 -10.59 35.07
N ASP A 87 -18.46 -10.83 35.77
CA ASP A 87 -18.75 -11.70 36.91
C ASP A 87 -20.28 -11.87 36.91
N ASP A 88 -20.68 -13.04 37.36
CA ASP A 88 -22.02 -13.56 37.46
C ASP A 88 -22.76 -12.86 38.62
N ASP A 89 -23.26 -11.62 38.45
CA ASP A 89 -24.05 -10.92 39.49
C ASP A 89 -25.28 -10.18 38.93
N TRP A 90 -26.20 -10.93 38.31
CA TRP A 90 -27.51 -10.40 37.89
C TRP A 90 -28.71 -11.24 38.35
N LEU A 91 -28.55 -12.05 39.39
CA LEU A 91 -29.68 -12.78 39.98
C LEU A 91 -29.51 -13.17 41.45
N ASN A 92 -29.60 -12.21 42.38
CA ASN A 92 -30.24 -12.44 43.69
C ASN A 92 -30.81 -11.15 44.32
#